data_AF-A0A4Q3W3N1-F1
#
_entry.id   AF-A0A4Q3W3N1-F1
#
_cell.length_a   1.000
_cell.length_b   1.000
_cell.length_c   1.000
_cell.angle_alpha   90.00
_cell.angle_beta   90.00
_cell.angle_gamma   90.00
#
_symmetry.space_group_name_H-M   'P 1'
#
loop_
_entity.id
_entity.type
_entity.pdbx_description
1 polymer ?
#
loop_
_entity_poly.entity_id
_entity_poly.type
_entity_poly.pdbx_seq_one_letter_code
_entity_poly.pdbx_strand_id
1 'polypeptide(L)'
;MNGVLFQGFHWFLATNFPGSQNRNLWQFLADEADHLRAIGITAVWIPPAYWGANRTGVGYDVYDHYNIGEFPAHGDANVATRYGTKADLKAAVTALHGNGQNQPISVYADIVLNHKTGGDESDGF
;
A
#
# COMPACT_ATOMS: atom_id res chain seq x y z
N MET A 1 14.97 -1.63 23.28
CA MET A 1 14.84 -2.28 21.96
C MET A 1 15.32 -1.28 20.91
N ASN A 2 16.07 -1.72 19.90
CA ASN A 2 16.49 -0.85 18.79
C ASN A 2 15.38 -0.80 17.74
N GLY A 3 15.20 0.34 17.08
CA GLY A 3 14.25 0.46 15.98
C GLY A 3 14.79 -0.17 14.69
N VAL A 4 13.96 -0.95 14.01
CA VAL A 4 14.25 -1.55 12.69
C VAL A 4 13.11 -1.23 11.74
N LEU A 5 13.43 -0.54 10.65
CA LEU A 5 12.52 -0.21 9.56
C LEU A 5 12.60 -1.30 8.48
N PHE A 6 11.45 -1.75 8.00
CA PHE A 6 11.32 -2.67 6.87
C PHE A 6 10.58 -2.00 5.71
N GLN A 7 11.14 -2.06 4.50
CA GLN A 7 10.41 -1.70 3.29
C GLN A 7 9.47 -2.85 2.92
N GLY A 8 8.17 -2.64 3.09
CA GLY A 8 7.14 -3.68 2.95
C GLY A 8 6.77 -4.06 1.52
N PHE A 9 7.57 -3.67 0.52
CA PHE A 9 7.25 -3.91 -0.89
C PHE A 9 8.50 -4.00 -1.78
N HIS A 10 8.30 -4.51 -2.99
CA HIS A 10 9.30 -4.64 -4.03
C HIS A 10 8.68 -4.33 -5.41
N TRP A 11 9.50 -3.82 -6.35
CA TRP A 11 9.08 -3.36 -7.67
C TRP A 11 8.34 -4.42 -8.50
N PHE A 12 8.80 -5.67 -8.52
CA PHE A 12 8.20 -6.77 -9.28
C PHE A 12 7.14 -7.56 -8.50
N LEU A 13 6.62 -7.04 -7.38
CA LEU A 13 5.49 -7.66 -6.69
C LEU A 13 4.26 -7.71 -7.60
N ALA A 14 3.96 -8.88 -8.15
CA ALA A 14 2.68 -9.11 -8.80
C ALA A 14 1.54 -8.93 -7.78
N THR A 15 0.34 -8.57 -8.26
CA THR A 15 -0.86 -8.47 -7.40
C THR A 15 -1.09 -9.75 -6.58
N ASN A 16 -0.64 -10.89 -7.12
CA ASN A 16 -0.44 -12.16 -6.42
C ASN A 16 0.98 -12.65 -6.70
N PHE A 17 1.86 -12.63 -5.70
CA PHE A 17 3.27 -13.03 -5.85
C PHE A 17 3.50 -14.45 -5.27
N PRO A 18 4.55 -15.18 -5.70
CA PRO A 18 4.88 -16.49 -5.13
C PRO A 18 5.01 -16.41 -3.60
N GLY A 19 4.29 -17.27 -2.89
CA GLY A 19 4.21 -17.24 -1.42
C GLY A 19 3.08 -16.38 -0.85
N SER A 20 2.46 -15.49 -1.64
CA SER A 20 1.30 -14.71 -1.19
C SER A 20 0.02 -15.54 -1.08
N GLN A 21 -0.03 -16.76 -1.63
CA GLN A 21 -1.21 -17.64 -1.58
C GLN A 21 -2.50 -16.93 -2.05
N ASN A 22 -2.41 -16.16 -3.14
CA ASN A 22 -3.50 -15.33 -3.71
C ASN A 22 -3.94 -14.13 -2.85
N ARG A 23 -3.18 -13.77 -1.82
CA ARG A 23 -3.37 -12.52 -1.08
C ARG A 23 -2.73 -11.36 -1.83
N ASN A 24 -3.42 -10.22 -1.82
CA ASN A 24 -2.82 -8.94 -2.19
C ASN A 24 -1.81 -8.47 -1.11
N LEU A 25 -1.09 -7.38 -1.37
CA LEU A 25 -0.05 -6.92 -0.45
C LEU A 25 -0.58 -6.56 0.93
N TRP A 26 -1.73 -5.88 1.01
CA TRP A 26 -2.31 -5.49 2.30
C TRP A 26 -2.72 -6.69 3.14
N GLN A 27 -3.37 -7.67 2.52
CA GLN A 27 -3.72 -8.93 3.19
C GLN A 27 -2.47 -9.70 3.63
N PHE A 28 -1.44 -9.75 2.79
CA PHE A 28 -0.16 -10.37 3.15
C PHE A 28 0.50 -9.69 4.36
N LEU A 29 0.57 -8.36 4.38
CA LEU A 29 1.14 -7.62 5.51
C LEU A 29 0.32 -7.76 6.80
N ALA A 30 -1.01 -7.90 6.69
CA ALA A 30 -1.86 -8.20 7.83
C ALA A 30 -1.52 -9.57 8.45
N ASP A 31 -1.38 -10.60 7.61
CA ASP A 31 -1.06 -11.96 8.05
C ASP A 31 0.37 -12.09 8.61
N GLU A 32 1.33 -11.33 8.07
CA GLU A 32 2.73 -11.35 8.49
C GLU A 32 3.02 -10.48 9.73
N ALA A 33 2.05 -9.71 10.23
CA ALA A 33 2.27 -8.73 11.30
C ALA A 33 2.90 -9.34 12.57
N ASP A 34 2.46 -10.53 12.97
CA ASP A 34 3.00 -11.24 14.14
C ASP A 34 4.41 -11.77 13.89
N HIS A 35 4.69 -12.26 12.68
CA HIS A 35 6.03 -12.71 12.31
C HIS A 35 7.03 -11.54 12.28
N LEU A 36 6.66 -10.43 11.64
CA LEU A 36 7.48 -9.21 11.59
C LEU A 36 7.83 -8.71 13.00
N ARG A 37 6.86 -8.74 13.93
CA ARG A 37 7.07 -8.37 15.33
C ARG A 37 8.03 -9.35 16.02
N ALA A 38 7.87 -10.66 15.80
CA ALA A 38 8.71 -11.69 16.41
C ALA A 38 10.17 -11.60 15.98
N ILE A 39 10.44 -11.18 14.74
CA ILE A 39 11.81 -10.98 14.23
C ILE A 39 12.39 -9.59 14.56
N GLY A 40 11.63 -8.73 15.25
CA GLY A 40 12.11 -7.44 15.75
C GLY A 40 11.89 -6.24 14.83
N ILE A 41 11.03 -6.34 13.82
CA ILE A 41 10.62 -5.16 13.03
C ILE A 41 9.76 -4.25 13.91
N THR A 42 10.07 -2.96 13.90
CA THR A 42 9.35 -1.94 14.68
C THR A 42 8.62 -0.92 13.82
N ALA A 43 8.96 -0.84 12.53
CA ALA A 43 8.26 0.00 11.57
C ALA A 43 8.25 -0.63 10.17
N VAL A 44 7.17 -0.39 9.42
CA VAL A 44 7.03 -0.79 8.02
C VAL A 44 6.75 0.45 7.17
N TRP A 45 7.57 0.65 6.15
CA TRP A 45 7.28 1.59 5.06
C TRP A 45 6.49 0.88 3.97
N ILE A 46 5.24 1.32 3.77
CA ILE A 46 4.33 0.79 2.75
C ILE A 46 4.45 1.57 1.44
N PRO A 47 4.19 0.95 0.27
CA PRO A 47 4.23 1.66 -1.01
C PRO A 47 3.16 2.75 -1.08
N PRO A 48 3.21 3.64 -2.09
CA PRO A 48 2.14 4.57 -2.36
C PRO A 48 0.78 3.85 -2.45
N ALA A 49 -0.13 4.22 -1.55
CA ALA A 49 -1.41 3.52 -1.39
C ALA A 49 -2.53 4.11 -2.26
N TYR A 50 -2.29 5.29 -2.83
CA TYR A 50 -3.23 6.06 -3.64
C TYR A 50 -3.23 5.64 -5.11
N TRP A 51 -4.28 6.04 -5.83
CA TRP A 51 -4.53 5.67 -7.21
C TRP A 51 -3.50 6.31 -8.16
N GLY A 52 -2.87 5.47 -8.99
CA GLY A 52 -1.94 5.87 -10.05
C GLY A 52 -2.63 5.96 -11.41
N ALA A 53 -1.97 6.60 -12.37
CA ALA A 53 -2.45 6.68 -13.75
C ALA A 53 -2.61 5.29 -14.39
N ASN A 54 -1.78 4.33 -14.00
CA ASN A 54 -2.01 2.91 -14.25
C ASN A 54 -2.36 2.21 -12.93
N ARG A 55 -3.55 1.60 -12.82
CA ARG A 55 -3.98 0.84 -11.63
C ARG A 55 -3.00 -0.27 -11.23
N THR A 56 -2.30 -0.86 -12.20
CA THR A 56 -1.29 -1.91 -11.97
C THR A 56 0.14 -1.36 -11.78
N GLY A 57 0.31 -0.04 -11.84
CA GLY A 57 1.55 0.67 -11.56
C GLY A 57 2.02 0.49 -10.12
N VAL A 58 3.30 0.76 -9.87
CA VAL A 58 3.90 0.65 -8.52
C VAL A 58 3.40 1.77 -7.59
N GLY A 59 2.75 2.81 -8.13
CA GLY A 59 2.13 3.89 -7.37
C GLY A 59 2.91 5.22 -7.39
N TYR A 60 4.06 5.27 -8.07
CA TYR A 60 4.83 6.51 -8.26
C TYR A 60 4.27 7.41 -9.37
N ASP A 61 3.33 6.91 -10.17
CA ASP A 61 2.62 7.59 -11.25
C ASP A 61 1.29 8.20 -10.75
N VAL A 62 1.36 9.06 -9.73
CA VAL A 62 0.18 9.48 -8.94
C VAL A 62 -0.88 10.19 -9.78
N TYR A 63 -2.11 9.66 -9.77
CA TYR A 63 -3.28 10.31 -10.36
C TYR A 63 -4.10 11.04 -9.29
N ASP A 64 -4.51 10.35 -8.23
CA ASP A 64 -5.34 10.92 -7.15
C ASP A 64 -4.89 10.44 -5.77
N HIS A 65 -4.39 11.39 -4.96
CA HIS A 65 -3.92 11.13 -3.59
C HIS A 65 -5.04 10.74 -2.62
N TYR A 66 -6.28 11.11 -2.92
CA TYR A 66 -7.42 10.85 -2.03
C TYR A 66 -8.04 9.48 -2.26
N ASN A 67 -7.87 8.91 -3.46
CA ASN A 67 -8.35 7.58 -3.77
C ASN A 67 -7.33 6.51 -3.36
N ILE A 68 -7.40 6.04 -2.12
CA ILE A 68 -6.57 4.93 -1.59
C ILE A 68 -7.17 3.54 -1.86
N GLY A 69 -7.79 3.37 -3.02
CA GLY A 69 -8.52 2.18 -3.41
C GLY A 69 -9.93 2.12 -2.82
N GLU A 70 -10.67 3.23 -2.94
CA GLU A 70 -12.04 3.41 -2.45
C GLU A 70 -13.04 3.70 -3.57
N PHE A 71 -12.58 4.29 -4.68
CA PHE A 71 -13.43 4.68 -5.81
C PHE A 71 -12.88 4.12 -7.14
N PRO A 72 -13.75 3.80 -8.11
CA PRO A 72 -13.33 3.64 -9.50
C PRO A 72 -12.72 4.95 -10.03
N ALA A 73 -11.69 4.88 -10.87
CA ALA A 73 -11.02 6.07 -11.40
C ALA A 73 -10.37 5.80 -12.76
N HIS A 74 -10.16 6.88 -13.52
CA HIS A 74 -9.49 6.87 -14.83
C HIS A 74 -10.02 5.80 -15.81
N GLY A 75 -11.35 5.61 -15.84
CA GLY A 75 -12.02 4.66 -16.73
C GLY A 75 -11.92 3.18 -16.30
N ASP A 76 -11.28 2.86 -15.18
CA ASP A 76 -11.27 1.51 -14.60
C ASP A 76 -12.40 1.37 -13.57
N ALA A 77 -13.23 0.33 -13.73
CA ALA A 77 -14.33 0.01 -12.82
C ALA A 77 -13.87 -0.66 -11.51
N ASN A 78 -12.61 -1.14 -11.48
CA ASN A 78 -12.02 -1.72 -10.28
C ASN A 78 -11.78 -0.63 -9.23
N VAL A 79 -12.03 -0.95 -7.97
CA VAL A 79 -11.81 -0.03 -6.85
C VAL A 79 -10.43 -0.22 -6.22
N ALA A 80 -9.83 -1.40 -6.32
CA ALA A 80 -8.55 -1.70 -5.69
C ALA A 80 -7.39 -1.06 -6.46
N THR A 81 -6.43 -0.49 -5.74
CA THR A 81 -5.11 -0.19 -6.31
C THR A 81 -4.36 -1.50 -6.60
N ARG A 82 -3.11 -1.41 -7.09
CA ARG A 82 -2.24 -2.60 -7.23
C ARG A 82 -2.16 -3.44 -5.96
N TYR A 83 -2.25 -2.81 -4.79
CA TYR A 83 -1.94 -3.42 -3.50
C TYR A 83 -3.19 -3.90 -2.74
N GLY A 84 -4.38 -3.45 -3.13
CA GLY A 84 -5.66 -3.84 -2.53
C GLY A 84 -6.62 -2.67 -2.36
N THR A 85 -7.67 -2.88 -1.58
CA THR A 85 -8.68 -1.86 -1.28
C THR A 85 -8.31 -1.05 -0.03
N LYS A 86 -8.99 0.08 0.18
CA LYS A 86 -8.92 0.85 1.44
C LYS A 86 -9.25 0.00 2.67
N ALA A 87 -10.17 -0.96 2.54
CA ALA A 87 -10.53 -1.87 3.62
C ALA A 87 -9.37 -2.81 3.98
N ASP A 88 -8.71 -3.40 2.97
CA ASP A 88 -7.54 -4.25 3.20
C ASP A 88 -6.39 -3.44 3.84
N LEU A 89 -6.13 -2.22 3.36
CA LEU A 89 -5.10 -1.35 3.92
C LEU A 89 -5.35 -1.04 5.40
N LYS A 90 -6.60 -0.71 5.77
CA LYS A 90 -6.97 -0.49 7.17
C LYS A 90 -6.74 -1.74 8.01
N ALA A 91 -7.14 -2.91 7.51
CA ALA A 91 -6.90 -4.18 8.21
C ALA A 91 -5.41 -4.45 8.43
N ALA A 92 -4.57 -4.20 7.42
CA ALA A 92 -3.11 -4.34 7.53
C ALA A 92 -2.52 -3.39 8.57
N VAL A 93 -2.90 -2.10 8.55
CA VAL A 93 -2.44 -1.11 9.54
C VAL A 93 -2.87 -1.49 10.95
N THR A 94 -4.13 -1.93 11.12
CA THR A 94 -4.64 -2.40 12.41
C THR A 94 -3.87 -3.61 12.94
N ALA A 95 -3.58 -4.60 12.08
CA ALA A 95 -2.79 -5.78 12.44
C ALA A 95 -1.34 -5.43 12.80
N LEU A 96 -0.69 -4.55 12.03
CA LEU A 96 0.68 -4.06 12.30
C LEU A 96 0.76 -3.29 13.63
N HIS A 97 -0.23 -2.44 13.92
CA HIS A 97 -0.36 -1.78 15.23
C HIS A 97 -0.62 -2.77 16.39
N GLY A 98 -0.89 -4.05 16.10
CA GLY A 98 -0.99 -5.10 17.10
C GLY A 98 -2.22 -4.97 18.01
N ASN A 99 -3.29 -4.29 17.58
CA ASN A 99 -4.53 -4.17 18.35
C ASN A 99 -4.33 -3.77 19.85
N GLY A 100 -3.33 -2.94 20.16
CA GLY A 100 -3.04 -2.49 21.54
C GLY A 100 -2.07 -3.37 22.34
N GLN A 101 -1.33 -4.26 21.68
CA GLN A 101 -0.24 -5.04 22.29
C GLN A 101 1.00 -4.16 22.60
N ASN A 102 1.85 -4.62 23.52
CA ASN A 102 3.04 -3.90 24.01
C ASN A 102 4.18 -3.71 22.98
N GLN A 103 4.01 -4.13 21.72
CA GLN A 103 5.01 -4.06 20.65
C GLN A 103 4.36 -3.72 19.30
N PRO A 104 3.79 -2.51 19.13
CA PRO A 104 3.18 -2.10 17.87
C PRO A 104 4.25 -1.87 16.79
N ILE A 105 3.95 -2.25 15.55
CA ILE A 105 4.74 -1.88 14.37
C ILE A 105 4.16 -0.58 13.82
N SER A 106 4.98 0.48 13.77
CA SER A 106 4.57 1.74 13.16
C SER A 106 4.46 1.61 11.64
N VAL A 107 3.49 2.29 11.02
CA VAL A 107 3.32 2.28 9.56
C VAL A 107 3.64 3.64 8.98
N TYR A 108 4.58 3.69 8.03
CA TYR A 108 4.96 4.92 7.32
C TYR A 108 4.43 4.86 5.89
N ALA A 109 3.59 5.80 5.52
CA ALA A 109 3.05 5.92 4.17
C ALA A 109 4.06 6.61 3.24
N ASP A 110 4.19 6.12 2.00
CA ASP A 110 4.95 6.79 0.95
C ASP A 110 4.19 8.02 0.41
N ILE A 111 4.89 9.15 0.28
CA ILE A 111 4.32 10.45 -0.08
C ILE A 111 5.04 10.99 -1.32
N VAL A 112 4.36 10.93 -2.46
CA VAL A 112 4.90 11.28 -3.78
C VAL A 112 4.27 12.60 -4.24
N LEU A 113 4.94 13.72 -3.96
CA LEU A 113 4.45 15.08 -4.26
C LEU A 113 5.14 15.74 -5.45
N ASN A 114 6.15 15.09 -6.04
CA ASN A 114 6.95 15.68 -7.10
C ASN A 114 6.13 15.96 -8.39
N HIS A 115 5.16 15.10 -8.70
CA HIS A 115 4.41 15.17 -9.95
C HIS A 115 3.04 14.50 -9.80
N LYS A 116 2.17 14.74 -10.77
CA LYS A 116 0.92 14.02 -11.01
C LYS A 116 0.89 13.55 -12.46
N THR A 117 0.29 12.40 -12.72
CA THR A 117 0.25 11.73 -14.02
C THR A 117 -1.20 11.35 -14.37
N GLY A 118 -1.53 11.33 -15.66
CA GLY A 118 -2.84 10.88 -16.15
C GLY A 118 -3.93 11.95 -16.09
N GLY A 119 -3.61 13.22 -16.37
CA GLY A 119 -4.62 14.29 -16.41
C GLY A 119 -5.77 13.96 -17.37
N ASP A 120 -7.00 14.26 -16.95
CA ASP A 120 -8.22 13.92 -17.71
C ASP A 120 -8.33 14.71 -19.03
N GLU A 121 -7.85 15.96 -19.04
CA GLU A 121 -7.92 16.86 -20.18
C GLU A 121 -6.60 17.62 -20.33
N SER A 122 -6.26 17.95 -21.58
CA SER A 122 -5.20 18.90 -21.89
C SER A 122 -5.75 20.32 -21.81
N ASP A 123 -4.99 21.25 -21.23
CA ASP A 123 -5.30 22.67 -21.33
C ASP A 123 -5.18 23.10 -22.81
N GLY A 124 -6.33 23.26 -23.49
CA GLY A 124 -6.42 23.50 -24.92
C GLY A 124 -6.03 24.92 -25.33
N PHE A 125 -4.77 25.29 -25.16
CA PHE A 125 -4.18 26.53 -25.68
C PHE A 125 -3.68 26.38 -27.12
#